data_AF-A0A258JMK8-F1
#
_entry.id   AF-A0A258JMK8-F1
#
_cell.length_a   1.000
_cell.length_b   1.000
_cell.length_c   1.000
_cell.angle_alpha   90.00
_cell.angle_beta   90.00
_cell.angle_gamma   90.00
#
_symmetry.space_group_name_H-M   'P 1'
#
loop_
_entity.id
_entity.type
_entity.pdbx_description
1 polymer ?
#
loop_
_entity_poly.entity_id
_entity_poly.type
_entity_poly.pdbx_seq_one_letter_code
_entity_poly.pdbx_strand_id
1 'polypeptide(L)' 'MVVKSELEKLGLTIITVDLGKVEIFEENIENQKQKLEKSLQLLGFELLDNKTSRTVERIKNLIIDLVHNQNTKL' A
#
# COMPACT_ATOMS: atom_id res chain seq x y z
N MET A 1 3.04 -7.52 16.75
CA MET A 1 2.30 -6.41 16.11
C MET A 1 0.88 -6.88 15.83
N VAL A 2 -0.14 -6.14 16.29
CA VAL A 2 -1.55 -6.52 16.12
C VAL A 2 -1.94 -6.60 14.64
N VAL A 3 -1.45 -5.66 13.82
CA VAL A 3 -1.70 -5.62 12.36
C VAL A 3 -1.27 -6.91 11.67
N LYS A 4 -0.09 -7.43 12.01
CA LYS A 4 0.44 -8.69 11.44
C LYS A 4 -0.50 -9.87 11.73
N SER A 5 -0.98 -9.97 12.97
CA SER A 5 -1.88 -11.06 13.36
C SER A 5 -3.24 -10.98 12.67
N GLU A 6 -3.78 -9.77 12.43
CA GLU A 6 -5.04 -9.61 11.69
C GLU A 6 -4.89 -9.97 10.21
N LEU A 7 -3.75 -9.63 9.59
CA LEU A 7 -3.42 -10.03 8.21
C LEU A 7 -3.23 -11.55 8.08
N GLU A 8 -2.51 -12.18 9.03
CA GLU A 8 -2.33 -13.64 9.05
C GLU A 8 -3.67 -14.38 9.27
N LYS A 9 -4.58 -13.85 10.11
CA LYS A 9 -5.93 -14.40 10.29
C LYS A 9 -6.77 -14.36 9.02
N LEU A 10 -6.52 -13.40 8.14
CA LEU A 10 -7.16 -13.30 6.84
C LEU A 10 -6.55 -14.27 5.83
N GLY A 11 -5.44 -14.94 6.17
CA GLY A 11 -4.71 -15.84 5.26
C GLY A 11 -3.86 -15.07 4.24
N LEU A 12 -3.50 -13.82 4.55
CA LEU A 12 -2.67 -13.00 3.67
C LEU A 12 -1.19 -13.29 3.91
N THR A 13 -0.45 -13.41 2.83
CA THR A 13 1.00 -13.60 2.89
C THR A 13 1.66 -12.23 3.04
N ILE A 14 2.19 -11.98 4.22
CA ILE A 14 2.83 -10.70 4.53
C ILE A 14 4.29 -10.76 4.09
N ILE A 15 4.69 -9.86 3.19
CA ILE A 15 6.07 -9.72 2.72
C ILE A 15 6.87 -8.94 3.76
N THR A 16 6.33 -7.80 4.19
CA THR A 16 7.06 -6.82 5.01
C THR A 16 6.07 -6.08 5.91
N VAL A 17 6.46 -5.90 7.16
CA VAL A 17 5.68 -5.16 8.16
C VAL A 17 6.58 -4.11 8.80
N ASP A 18 6.27 -2.85 8.52
CA ASP A 18 6.92 -1.69 9.12
C ASP A 18 5.92 -0.90 9.98
N LEU A 19 6.43 0.00 10.80
CA LEU A 19 5.60 0.86 11.63
C LEU A 19 4.77 1.80 10.73
N GLY A 20 3.51 1.45 10.48
CA GLY A 20 2.57 2.22 9.65
C GLY A 20 2.49 1.79 8.18
N LYS A 21 3.25 0.78 7.73
CA LYS A 21 3.17 0.25 6.36
C LYS A 21 3.21 -1.27 6.35
N VAL A 22 2.37 -1.88 5.53
CA VAL A 22 2.37 -3.33 5.33
C VAL A 22 2.41 -3.65 3.84
N GLU A 23 3.23 -4.62 3.47
CA GLU A 23 3.31 -5.17 2.13
C GLU A 23 2.86 -6.63 2.17
N ILE A 24 1.96 -6.97 1.26
CA ILE A 24 1.37 -8.30 1.10
C ILE A 24 1.61 -8.80 -0.31
N PHE A 25 1.69 -10.11 -0.46
CA PHE A 25 1.94 -10.76 -1.74
C PHE A 25 0.69 -10.79 -2.63
N GLU A 26 -0.50 -10.91 -2.04
CA GLU A 26 -1.75 -10.95 -2.78
C GLU A 26 -2.06 -9.63 -3.52
N GLU A 27 -2.24 -9.71 -4.84
CA GLU A 27 -2.59 -8.56 -5.68
C GLU A 27 -4.05 -8.10 -5.50
N ASN A 28 -4.94 -8.99 -5.05
CA ASN A 28 -6.35 -8.69 -4.87
C ASN A 28 -6.86 -9.12 -3.49
N ILE A 29 -6.95 -8.14 -2.59
CA ILE A 29 -7.53 -8.31 -1.26
C ILE A 29 -8.82 -7.52 -1.08
N GLU A 30 -9.50 -7.11 -2.15
CA GLU A 30 -10.62 -6.15 -2.07
C GLU A 30 -11.71 -6.59 -1.07
N ASN A 31 -12.05 -7.89 -1.07
CA ASN A 31 -13.02 -8.48 -0.14
C ASN A 31 -12.49 -8.60 1.30
N GLN A 32 -11.19 -8.74 1.47
CA GLN A 32 -10.55 -8.86 2.79
C GLN A 32 -10.17 -7.49 3.37
N LYS A 33 -10.02 -6.49 2.51
CA LYS A 33 -9.69 -5.11 2.84
C LYS A 33 -10.73 -4.48 3.74
N GLN A 34 -12.02 -4.65 3.42
CA GLN A 34 -13.10 -4.16 4.29
C GLN A 34 -13.11 -4.83 5.67
N LYS A 35 -12.77 -6.13 5.75
CA LYS A 35 -12.67 -6.84 7.04
C LYS A 35 -11.46 -6.35 7.84
N LEU A 36 -10.34 -6.13 7.16
CA LEU A 36 -9.12 -5.60 7.75
C LEU A 36 -9.33 -4.17 8.26
N GLU A 37 -9.94 -3.31 7.45
CA GLU A 37 -10.27 -1.92 7.79
C GLU A 37 -11.14 -1.83 9.03
N LYS A 38 -12.21 -2.63 9.11
CA LYS A 38 -13.06 -2.69 10.32
C LYS A 38 -12.29 -3.14 11.56
N SER A 39 -11.45 -4.17 11.42
CA SER A 39 -10.66 -4.69 12.54
C SER A 39 -9.61 -3.68 12.99
N LEU A 40 -8.98 -2.97 12.05
CA LEU A 40 -8.05 -1.89 12.33
C LEU A 40 -8.75 -0.69 12.99
N GLN A 41 -9.93 -0.28 12.51
CA GLN A 41 -10.71 0.80 13.13
C GLN A 41 -11.09 0.49 14.58
N LEU A 42 -11.47 -0.75 14.89
CA LEU A 42 -11.75 -1.19 16.26
C LEU A 42 -10.52 -1.09 17.17
N LEU A 43 -9.34 -1.18 16.59
CA LEU A 43 -8.05 -1.03 17.26
C LEU A 43 -7.55 0.42 17.28
N GLY A 44 -8.30 1.36 16.69
CA GLY A 44 -7.92 2.77 16.58
C GLY A 44 -6.96 3.09 15.43
N PHE A 45 -6.79 2.16 14.47
CA PHE A 45 -5.97 2.35 13.28
C PHE A 45 -6.84 2.62 12.05
N GLU A 46 -6.34 3.43 11.13
CA GLU A 46 -7.00 3.74 9.86
C GLU A 46 -6.20 3.15 8.70
N LEU A 47 -6.89 2.52 7.75
CA LEU A 47 -6.25 2.00 6.55
C LEU A 47 -6.10 3.14 5.53
N LEU A 48 -4.86 3.53 5.23
CA LEU A 48 -4.58 4.54 4.20
C LEU A 48 -4.75 3.93 2.80
N ASP A 49 -5.97 3.95 2.27
CA ASP A 49 -6.27 3.44 0.93
C ASP A 49 -6.05 4.51 -0.16
N ASN A 50 -4.83 4.54 -0.71
CA ASN A 50 -4.41 5.52 -1.69
C ASN A 50 -4.77 5.12 -3.15
N LYS A 51 -6.01 4.67 -3.40
CA LYS A 51 -6.46 4.34 -4.77
C LYS A 51 -6.44 5.55 -5.72
N THR A 52 -6.59 6.78 -5.21
CA THR A 52 -6.56 8.00 -6.02
C THR A 52 -5.15 8.62 -6.15
N SER A 53 -4.28 8.42 -5.15
CA SER A 53 -2.92 9.00 -5.17
C SER A 53 -1.94 8.22 -6.05
N ARG A 54 -2.16 6.91 -6.25
CA ARG A 54 -1.27 6.06 -7.08
C ARG A 54 -1.14 6.55 -8.52
N THR A 55 -2.22 7.05 -9.11
CA THR A 55 -2.21 7.59 -10.48
C THR A 55 -1.42 8.89 -10.54
N VAL A 56 -1.63 9.79 -9.58
CA VAL A 56 -0.92 11.08 -9.49
C VAL A 56 0.58 10.86 -9.25
N GLU A 57 0.94 9.90 -8.40
CA GLU A 57 2.33 9.56 -8.07
C GLU A 57 3.05 8.88 -9.25
N ARG A 58 2.36 7.99 -9.99
CA ARG A 58 2.87 7.45 -11.26
C ARG A 58 3.10 8.55 -12.30
N ILE A 59 2.18 9.49 -12.42
CA ILE A 59 2.32 10.63 -13.35
C ILE A 59 3.51 11.51 -12.96
N LYS A 60 3.68 11.82 -11.67
CA LYS A 60 4.84 12.59 -11.17
C LYS A 60 6.16 11.87 -11.47
N ASN A 61 6.24 10.57 -11.20
CA ASN A 61 7.46 9.80 -11.47
C ASN A 61 7.78 9.77 -12.96
N LEU A 62 6.79 9.58 -13.84
CA LEU A 62 6.98 9.64 -15.29
C LEU A 62 7.50 11.01 -15.77
N ILE A 63 6.99 12.11 -15.22
CA ILE A 63 7.46 13.47 -15.56
C ILE A 63 8.91 13.66 -15.10
N ILE A 64 9.25 13.20 -13.88
CA ILE A 64 10.61 13.26 -13.35
C ILE A 64 11.56 12.46 -14.25
N ASP A 65 11.19 11.23 -14.61
CA ASP A 65 11.95 10.36 -15.52
C ASP A 65 12.17 11.02 -16.89
N LEU A 66 11.14 11.65 -17.46
CA LEU A 66 11.24 12.32 -18.75
C LEU A 66 12.19 13.52 -18.70
N VAL A 67 12.12 14.33 -17.64
CA VAL A 67 13.01 15.49 -17.47
C VAL A 67 14.45 15.05 -17.20
N HIS A 68 14.65 14.01 -16.38
CA HIS A 68 15.98 13.47 -16.09
C HIS A 68 16.62 12.81 -17.34
N ASN A 69 15.84 12.08 -18.13
CA ASN A 69 16.32 11.46 -19.36
C ASN A 69 16.58 12.46 -20.49
N GLN A 70 15.91 13.62 -20.50
CA GLN A 70 16.21 14.70 -21.46
C GLN A 70 17.47 15.49 -21.11
N ASN A 71 17.84 15.58 -19.82
CA ASN A 71 19.08 16.23 -19.40
C ASN A 71 20.34 15.35 -19.58
N THR A 72 20.18 14.08 -19.95
CA THR A 72 21.29 13.13 -20.14
C THR A 72 21.58 12.85 -21.64
N LYS A 73 21.20 13.78 -22.52
CA LYS A 73 21.71 13.87 -23.89
C LYS A 73 22.28 15.26 -24.13
N LEU A 74 23.42 15.52 -23.49
CA LEU A 74 24.41 16.49 -23.95
C LEU A 74 25.37 15.78 -24.91
#